data_AF-A0A1V5MXU2-F1
#
_entry.id   AF-A0A1V5MXU2-F1
#
_cell.length_a   1.000
_cell.length_b   1.000
_cell.length_c   1.000
_cell.angle_alpha   90.00
_cell.angle_beta   90.00
_cell.angle_gamma   90.00
#
_symmetry.space_group_name_H-M   'P 1'
#
loop_
_entity.id
_entity.type
_entity.pdbx_description
1 polymer ?
#
loop_
_entity_poly.entity_id
_entity_poly.type
_entity_poly.pdbx_seq_one_letter_code
_entity_poly.pdbx_strand_id
1 'polypeptide(L)' 'MFQNVKKFAAYALTALVLFLTIIALLGIWDVISFEDVMRKVLYSLFTIFLSSVILLFIFGVIVRDDSK' A
#
# COMPACT_ATOMS: atom_id res chain seq x y z
N MET A 1 -21.14 -5.97 -17.54
CA MET A 1 -20.90 -4.54 -17.23
C MET A 1 -20.37 -4.33 -15.79
N PHE A 2 -21.00 -4.89 -14.74
CA PHE A 2 -20.57 -4.72 -13.33
C PHE A 2 -19.17 -5.26 -12.98
N GLN A 3 -18.68 -6.29 -13.67
CA GLN A 3 -17.34 -6.88 -13.46
C GLN A 3 -16.21 -5.86 -13.73
N ASN A 4 -16.37 -5.00 -14.74
CA ASN A 4 -15.36 -4.00 -15.10
C ASN A 4 -15.27 -2.87 -14.06
N VAL A 5 -16.38 -2.53 -13.41
CA VAL A 5 -16.42 -1.49 -12.37
C VAL A 5 -15.70 -1.98 -11.11
N LYS A 6 -15.93 -3.24 -10.71
CA LYS A 6 -15.20 -3.85 -9.58
C LYS A 6 -13.69 -3.92 -9.86
N LYS A 7 -13.29 -4.36 -11.06
CA LYS A 7 -11.87 -4.39 -11.47
C LYS A 7 -11.23 -3.01 -11.55
N PHE A 8 -11.96 -2.00 -12.03
CA PHE A 8 -11.48 -0.63 -12.06
C PHE A 8 -11.31 -0.06 -10.65
N ALA A 9 -12.30 -0.25 -9.78
CA ALA A 9 -12.21 0.16 -8.38
C ALA A 9 -11.06 -0.53 -7.64
N ALA A 10 -10.85 -1.82 -7.90
CA ALA A 10 -9.71 -2.60 -7.40
C ALA A 10 -8.37 -1.97 -7.77
N TYR A 11 -8.19 -1.68 -9.05
CA TYR A 11 -6.95 -1.14 -9.58
C TYR A 11 -6.70 0.28 -9.06
N ALA A 12 -7.75 1.11 -9.00
CA ALA A 12 -7.68 2.46 -8.45
C ALA A 12 -7.32 2.46 -6.96
N LEU A 13 -7.94 1.58 -6.15
CA LEU A 13 -7.64 1.42 -4.73
C LEU A 13 -6.21 0.93 -4.51
N THR A 14 -5.76 -0.07 -5.26
CA THR A 14 -4.37 -0.56 -5.18
C THR A 14 -3.36 0.52 -5.53
N ALA A 15 -3.60 1.26 -6.62
CA ALA A 15 -2.72 2.35 -7.04
C ALA A 15 -2.64 3.46 -5.98
N LEU A 16 -3.77 3.82 -5.37
CA LEU A 16 -3.84 4.81 -4.30
C LEU A 16 -3.02 4.39 -3.07
N VAL A 17 -3.13 3.13 -2.66
CA VAL A 17 -2.41 2.60 -1.49
C VAL A 17 -0.92 2.53 -1.76
N LEU A 18 -0.51 2.08 -2.94
CA LEU A 18 0.90 2.11 -3.36
C LEU A 18 1.46 3.53 -3.35
N PHE A 19 0.70 4.50 -3.88
CA PHE A 19 1.09 5.90 -3.88
C PHE A 19 1.27 6.46 -2.46
N LEU A 20 0.31 6.21 -1.56
CA LEU A 20 0.41 6.59 -0.15
C LEU A 20 1.62 5.94 0.55
N THR A 21 1.92 4.69 0.21
CA THR A 21 3.07 3.97 0.77
C THR A 21 4.40 4.59 0.34
N ILE A 22 4.51 4.99 -0.93
CA ILE A 22 5.69 5.67 -1.47
C ILE A 22 5.87 7.03 -0.79
N ILE A 23 4.80 7.82 -0.66
CA ILE A 23 4.84 9.13 0.02
C ILE A 23 5.23 8.96 1.49
N ALA A 24 4.65 7.99 2.19
CA ALA A 24 4.97 7.73 3.59
C ALA A 24 6.44 7.32 3.76
N LEU A 25 6.97 6.47 2.88
CA LEU A 25 8.39 6.13 2.86
C LEU A 25 9.27 7.35 2.60
N LEU A 26 8.94 8.20 1.62
CA LEU A 26 9.69 9.44 1.36
C LEU A 26 9.64 10.39 2.56
N GLY A 27 8.50 10.53 3.22
CA GLY A 27 8.33 11.39 4.40
C GLY A 27 9.07 10.86 5.64
N ILE A 28 9.13 9.54 5.83
CA ILE A 28 9.93 8.93 6.92
C ILE A 28 11.43 9.15 6.66
N TRP A 29 11.84 9.06 5.40
CA TRP A 29 13.24 9.14 5.03
C TRP A 29 13.78 10.55 4.85
N ASP A 30 12.93 11.59 4.87
CA ASP A 30 13.25 13.03 4.74
C ASP A 30 14.68 13.28 4.23
N VAL A 31 14.87 12.90 2.96
CA VAL A 31 16.03 13.11 2.05
C VAL A 31 17.47 12.88 2.57
N ILE A 32 17.68 12.26 3.74
CA ILE A 32 18.95 11.87 4.42
C ILE A 32 19.37 12.83 5.55
N SER A 33 18.86 12.53 6.75
CA SER A 33 19.48 12.84 8.04
C SER A 33 19.71 11.53 8.80
N PHE A 34 20.97 11.24 9.16
CA PHE A 34 21.45 10.00 9.79
C PHE A 34 21.20 9.92 11.31
N GLU A 35 20.49 10.89 11.88
CA GLU A 35 19.94 10.78 13.23
C GLU A 35 18.62 9.99 13.21
N ASP A 36 18.44 9.12 14.19
CA ASP A 36 17.26 8.25 14.37
C ASP A 36 16.99 7.21 13.26
N VAL A 37 18.04 6.71 12.58
CA VAL A 37 17.91 5.68 11.53
C VAL A 37 17.15 4.45 12.03
N MET A 38 17.44 3.97 13.24
CA MET A 38 16.76 2.80 13.81
C MET A 38 15.25 3.03 13.97
N ARG A 39 14.84 4.23 14.36
CA ARG A 39 13.43 4.60 14.50
C ARG A 39 12.75 4.71 13.14
N LYS A 40 13.40 5.34 12.16
CA LYS A 40 12.93 5.45 10.77
C LYS A 40 12.76 4.09 10.09
N VAL A 41 13.68 3.15 10.35
CA VAL A 41 13.57 1.77 9.84
C VAL A 41 12.36 1.06 10.43
N LEU A 42 12.13 1.16 11.74
CA LEU A 42 10.93 0.59 12.38
C LEU A 42 9.64 1.18 11.80
N TYR A 43 9.57 2.51 11.61
CA TYR A 43 8.41 3.15 10.99
C TYR A 43 8.21 2.75 9.52
N SER A 44 9.30 2.61 8.75
CA SER A 44 9.23 2.13 7.36
C SER A 44 8.69 0.71 7.30
N LEU A 45 9.18 -0.17 8.18
CA LEU A 45 8.72 -1.55 8.30
C LEU A 45 7.23 -1.61 8.65
N PHE A 46 6.80 -0.79 9.62
CA PHE A 46 5.39 -0.69 10.02
C PHE A 46 4.50 -0.16 8.89
N THR A 47 5.00 0.81 8.12
CA THR A 47 4.31 1.38 6.95
C THR A 47 4.13 0.35 5.85
N ILE A 48 5.17 -0.42 5.52
CA ILE A 48 5.11 -1.50 4.52
C ILE A 48 4.18 -2.63 5.02
N PHE A 49 4.21 -2.93 6.32
CA PHE A 49 3.31 -3.90 6.93
C PHE A 49 1.85 -3.48 6.80
N LEU A 50 1.53 -2.23 7.13
CA LEU A 50 0.18 -1.69 7.02
C LEU A 50 -0.28 -1.65 5.56
N SER A 51 0.60 -1.24 4.65
CA SER A 51 0.36 -1.27 3.21
C SER A 51 0.04 -2.69 2.72
N SER A 52 0.76 -3.70 3.22
CA SER A 52 0.52 -5.11 2.87
C SER A 52 -0.83 -5.61 3.37
N VAL A 53 -1.25 -5.23 4.59
CA VAL A 53 -2.60 -5.56 5.09
C VAL A 53 -3.68 -4.93 4.20
N ILE A 54 -3.49 -3.69 3.77
CA ILE A 54 -4.42 -3.02 2.87
C ILE A 54 -4.43 -3.67 1.47
N LEU A 55 -3.25 -4.04 0.92
CA LEU A 55 -3.16 -4.78 -0.33
C LEU A 55 -3.88 -6.13 -0.23
N LEU A 56 -3.62 -6.90 0.83
CA LEU A 56 -4.28 -8.19 1.09
C LEU A 56 -5.79 -8.03 1.27
N PHE A 57 -6.25 -6.93 1.88
CA PHE A 57 -7.66 -6.60 1.96
C PHE A 57 -8.25 -6.29 0.58
N ILE A 58 -7.56 -5.50 -0.26
CA ILE A 58 -8.01 -5.23 -1.62
C ILE A 58 -8.05 -6.51 -2.45
N PHE A 59 -6.99 -7.32 -2.45
CA PHE A 59 -6.98 -8.60 -3.16
C PHE A 59 -8.03 -9.58 -2.59
N GLY A 60 -8.14 -9.70 -1.28
CA GLY A 60 -9.05 -10.63 -0.62
C GLY A 60 -10.53 -10.27 -0.73
N VAL A 61 -10.88 -8.98 -0.72
CA VAL A 61 -12.26 -8.51 -0.80
C VAL A 61 -12.70 -8.31 -2.26
N ILE A 62 -11.80 -7.86 -3.13
CA ILE A 62 -12.15 -7.37 -4.46
C ILE A 62 -11.71 -8.32 -5.59
N VAL A 63 -10.59 -9.05 -5.46
CA VAL A 63 -10.06 -9.98 -6.50
C VAL A 63 -10.61 -11.40 -6.36
N ARG A 64 -11.44 -11.68 -5.36
CA ARG A 64 -12.04 -13.01 -5.12
C ARG A 64 -13.02 -13.52 -6.19
N ASP A 65 -13.16 -12.83 -7.33
CA ASP A 65 -14.15 -13.11 -8.38
C ASP A 65 -13.53 -13.67 -9.70
N ASP A 66 -12.18 -13.77 -9.82
CA ASP A 66 -11.51 -14.26 -11.06
C ASP A 66 -10.95 -15.70 -10.98
N SER A 67 -11.01 -16.37 -9.82
CA SER A 67 -10.58 -17.76 -9.73
C SER A 67 -11.75 -18.70 -10.04
N LYS A 68 -11.97 -18.94 -11.33
CA LYS A 68 -12.43 -20.25 -11.80
C LYS A 68 -11.22 -21.11 -12.14
#